data_AF-A0A532EPJ6-F1
#
_entry.id   AF-A0A532EPJ6-F1
#
_cell.length_a   1.000
_cell.length_b   1.000
_cell.length_c   1.000
_cell.angle_alpha   90.00
_cell.angle_beta   90.00
_cell.angle_gamma   90.00
#
_symmetry.space_group_name_H-M   'P 1'
#
loop_
_entity.id
_entity.type
_entity.pdbx_description
1 polymer ?
#
loop_
_entity_poly.entity_id
_entity_poly.type
_entity_poly.pdbx_seq_one_letter_code
_entity_poly.pdbx_strand_id
1 'polypeptide(L)' 'MLLVVDIGNTNIVCGVYDDRTLTAHWRLATDVKKTLDEYGILFSNLLTAA' A
#
# COMPACT_ATOMS: atom_id res chain seq x y z
N MET A 1 -11.39 0.99 -9.75
CA MET A 1 -10.34 0.72 -8.74
C MET A 1 -9.37 1.89 -8.59
N LEU A 2 -9.13 2.33 -7.35
CA LEU A 2 -8.21 3.40 -6.96
C LEU A 2 -7.34 2.92 -5.79
N LEU A 3 -6.02 3.03 -5.92
CA LEU A 3 -5.10 2.82 -4.79
C LEU A 3 -4.94 4.13 -4.02
N VAL A 4 -5.20 4.09 -2.72
CA VAL A 4 -4.93 5.19 -1.80
C VAL A 4 -3.79 4.80 -0.86
N VAL A 5 -2.94 5.77 -0.53
CA VAL A 5 -1.79 5.58 0.35
C VAL A 5 -1.71 6.75 1.33
N ASP A 6 -1.70 6.44 2.62
CA ASP A 6 -1.48 7.36 3.73
C ASP A 6 -0.13 7.04 4.37
N ILE A 7 0.80 8.00 4.33
CA ILE A 7 2.19 7.83 4.77
C ILE A 7 2.35 8.52 6.12
N GLY A 8 2.34 7.74 7.20
CA GLY A 8 2.64 8.21 8.55
C GLY A 8 4.11 7.97 8.94
N ASN A 9 4.51 8.54 10.09
CA ASN A 9 5.87 8.38 10.61
C ASN A 9 6.20 6.94 11.00
N THR A 10 5.23 6.19 11.52
CA THR A 10 5.43 4.82 12.01
C THR A 10 4.86 3.78 11.04
N ASN A 11 3.76 4.11 10.37
CA ASN A 11 3.10 3.18 9.46
C ASN A 11 2.65 3.89 8.19
N ILE A 12 2.74 3.16 7.09
CA ILE A 12 2.07 3.46 5.83
C ILE A 12 0.81 2.59 5.78
N VAL A 13 -0.34 3.22 5.56
CA VAL A 13 -1.61 2.51 5.33
C VAL A 13 -1.96 2.67 3.86
N CYS A 14 -2.23 1.57 3.17
CA CYS A 14 -2.69 1.61 1.79
C CYS A 14 -3.95 0.78 1.61
N GLY A 15 -4.76 1.13 0.62
CA GLY A 15 -5.99 0.41 0.33
C GLY A 15 -6.46 0.61 -1.10
N VAL A 16 -7.24 -0.36 -1.59
CA VAL A 16 -7.84 -0.31 -2.91
C VAL A 16 -9.33 -0.07 -2.74
N TYR A 17 -9.81 1.00 -3.35
CA TYR A 17 -11.23 1.30 -3.45
C TYR A 17 -11.75 0.86 -4.82
N ASP A 18 -12.91 0.22 -4.85
CA ASP A 18 -13.73 0.15 -6.04
C ASP A 18 -14.99 1.00 -5.85
N ASP A 19 -15.06 2.09 -6.61
CA ASP A 19 -15.97 3.22 -6.36
C ASP A 19 -15.90 3.70 -4.90
N ARG A 20 -16.94 3.42 -4.09
CA ARG A 20 -17.03 3.80 -2.67
C ARG A 20 -16.71 2.67 -1.70
N THR A 21 -16.36 1.48 -2.19
CA THR A 21 -16.13 0.30 -1.37
C THR A 21 -14.63 0.04 -1.22
N LEU A 22 -14.15 -0.08 0.02
CA LEU A 22 -12.78 -0.51 0.29
C LEU A 22 -12.69 -2.03 0.12
N THR A 23 -12.01 -2.49 -0.93
CA THR A 23 -11.94 -3.92 -1.28
C THR A 23 -10.74 -4.62 -0.67
N ALA A 24 -9.63 -3.90 -0.46
CA ALA A 24 -8.44 -4.42 0.20
C ALA A 24 -7.71 -3.30 0.96
N HIS A 25 -7.00 -3.64 2.04
CA HIS A 25 -6.13 -2.70 2.74
C HIS A 25 -4.97 -3.41 3.42
N TRP A 26 -3.85 -2.71 3.54
CA TRP A 26 -2.64 -3.18 4.20
C TRP A 26 -2.03 -2.08 5.07
N ARG A 27 -1.29 -2.53 6.08
CA ARG A 27 -0.50 -1.68 6.96
C ARG A 27 0.95 -2.13 6.92
N LEU A 28 1.83 -1.22 6.57
CA LEU A 28 3.26 -1.43 6.45
C LEU A 28 3.97 -0.55 7.48
N ALA A 29 5.10 -1.01 8.01
CA ALA A 29 5.98 -0.12 8.75
C ALA A 29 6.58 0.93 7.80
N THR A 30 6.68 2.17 8.26
CA THR A 30 7.39 3.22 7.52
C THR A 30 8.89 2.95 7.63
N ASP A 31 9.57 2.80 6.50
CA ASP A 31 11.00 2.54 6.43
C ASP A 31 11.66 3.51 5.45
N VAL A 32 12.39 4.49 5.99
CA VAL A 32 13.09 5.50 5.21
C VAL A 32 14.29 4.96 4.41
N LYS A 33 14.73 3.74 4.71
CA LYS A 33 15.83 3.08 3.98
C LYS A 33 15.34 2.28 2.78
N LYS A 34 14.03 2.07 2.68
CA LYS A 34 13.44 1.25 1.63
C LYS A 34 13.49 1.97 0.28
N THR A 35 13.98 1.26 -0.72
CA THR A 35 14.18 1.78 -2.08
C THR A 35 12.89 1.75 -2.89
N LEU A 36 12.89 2.49 -4.00
CA LEU A 36 11.81 2.47 -4.99
C LEU A 36 11.49 1.04 -5.44
N ASP A 37 12.49 0.25 -5.80
CA ASP A 37 12.30 -1.09 -6.36
C ASP A 37 11.71 -2.06 -5.32
N GLU A 38 12.14 -1.95 -4.07
CA GLU A 38 11.55 -2.72 -2.97
C GLU A 38 10.09 -2.37 -2.73
N TYR A 39 9.73 -1.08 -2.80
CA TYR A 39 8.33 -0.67 -2.74
C TYR A 39 7.55 -1.17 -3.96
N GLY A 40 8.12 -1.11 -5.16
CA GLY A 40 7.49 -1.60 -6.38
C GLY A 40 7.15 -3.09 -6.30
N ILE A 41 8.09 -3.93 -5.86
CA ILE A 41 7.86 -5.36 -5.65
C ILE A 41 6.82 -5.59 -4.55
N LEU A 42 6.92 -4.88 -3.43
CA LEU A 42 5.98 -5.00 -2.32
C LEU A 42 4.54 -4.69 -2.78
N PHE A 43 4.31 -3.53 -3.40
CA PHE A 43 2.98 -3.15 -3.88
C PHE A 43 2.47 -4.11 -4.96
N SER A 44 3.33 -4.57 -5.87
CA SER A 44 2.95 -5.56 -6.89
C SER A 44 2.46 -6.86 -6.25
N ASN A 45 3.15 -7.35 -5.23
CA ASN A 45 2.77 -8.55 -4.49
C ASN A 45 1.45 -8.37 -3.73
N LEU A 46 1.26 -7.22 -3.06
CA LEU A 46 0.02 -6.92 -2.34
C LEU A 46 -1.18 -6.85 -3.29
N LEU A 47 -1.03 -6.14 -4.42
CA LEU A 47 -2.10 -5.96 -5.39
C LEU A 47 -2.44 -7.24 -6.17
N THR A 48 -1.48 -8.15 -6.34
CA THR A 48 -1.75 -9.47 -6.96
C THR A 48 -2.50 -10.41 -6.02
N ALA A 49 -2.36 -10.22 -4.71
CA ALA A 49 -3.03 -11.03 -3.69
C ALA A 49 -4.45 -10.54 -3.32
N ALA A 50 -4.85 -9.35 -3.80
CA ALA A 50 -6.17 -8.76 -3.62
C ALA A 50 -7.14 -9.19 -4.73
#